data_AF-A0AA35RDR1-F1
#
_entry.id   AF-A0AA35RDR1-F1
#
_cell.length_a   1.000
_cell.length_b   1.000
_cell.length_c   1.000
_cell.angle_alpha   90.00
_cell.angle_beta   90.00
_cell.angle_gamma   90.00
#
_symmetry.space_group_name_H-M   'P 1'
#
loop_
_entity.id
_entity.type
_entity.pdbx_description
1 polymer ?
#
loop_
_entity_poly.entity_id
_entity_poly.type
_entity_poly.pdbx_seq_one_letter_code
_entity_poly.pdbx_strand_id
1 'polypeptide(L)' 'MKAGLSLFFSWTVSVSERGFVDSSLGLQVKSHREVSDEDRETVSHLPLLLQKMIQTRGHRKALASVLALLQPNPVTS' A
#
# COMPACT_ATOMS: atom_id res chain seq x y z
N MET A 1 15.94 -12.09 12.61
CA MET A 1 15.90 -12.14 11.12
C MET A 1 14.48 -12.55 10.72
N LYS A 2 13.73 -11.92 9.83
CA LYS A 2 13.98 -10.88 8.82
C LYS A 2 12.59 -10.42 8.30
N ALA A 3 12.46 -9.19 7.85
CA ALA A 3 11.29 -8.68 7.15
C ALA A 3 10.89 -9.62 5.98
N GLY A 4 9.68 -10.18 6.02
CA GLY A 4 9.16 -11.15 5.04
C GLY A 4 8.28 -10.56 3.93
N LEU A 5 7.90 -9.29 4.07
CA LEU A 5 6.95 -8.60 3.19
C LEU A 5 7.55 -7.30 2.68
N SER A 6 7.50 -7.10 1.37
CA SER A 6 7.96 -5.88 0.71
C SER A 6 6.79 -5.20 0.02
N LEU A 7 6.64 -3.90 0.25
CA LEU A 7 5.61 -3.07 -0.37
C LEU A 7 6.23 -2.22 -1.46
N PHE A 8 5.61 -2.26 -2.62
CA PHE A 8 5.99 -1.47 -3.78
C PHE A 8 4.84 -0.53 -4.09
N PHE A 9 5.10 0.76 -3.98
CA PHE A 9 4.16 1.80 -4.42
C PHE A 9 4.63 2.33 -5.78
N SER A 10 3.72 2.40 -6.74
CA SER A 10 3.96 3.04 -8.03
C SER A 10 3.01 4.21 -8.20
N TRP A 11 3.52 5.35 -8.64
CA TRP A 11 2.70 6.50 -9.03
C TRP A 11 2.86 6.69 -10.53
N THR A 12 1.79 6.48 -11.29
CA THR A 12 1.76 6.73 -12.73
C THR A 12 1.01 8.01 -13.00
N VAL A 13 1.60 8.87 -13.84
CA VAL A 13 0.94 10.07 -14.37
C VAL A 13 0.90 9.93 -15.87
N SER A 14 -0.27 10.09 -16.45
CA SER A 14 -0.49 10.08 -17.89
C SER A 14 -1.18 11.36 -18.30
N VAL A 15 -0.69 11.99 -19.37
CA VAL A 15 -1.38 13.12 -20.00
C VAL A 15 -2.17 12.56 -21.18
N SER A 16 -3.48 12.71 -21.13
CA SER A 16 -4.36 12.33 -22.24
C SER A 16 -4.12 13.22 -23.46
N GLU A 17 -4.53 12.75 -24.64
CA GLU A 17 -4.46 13.51 -25.89
C GLU A 17 -5.24 14.84 -25.85
N ARG A 18 -6.18 14.96 -24.91
CA ARG A 18 -6.97 16.18 -24.66
C ARG A 18 -6.36 17.11 -23.60
N GLY A 19 -5.15 16.80 -23.11
CA GLY A 19 -4.43 17.61 -22.12
C GLY A 19 -4.84 17.38 -20.66
N PHE A 20 -5.76 16.44 -20.38
CA PHE A 20 -6.08 16.07 -19.00
C PHE A 20 -4.94 15.26 -18.39
N VAL A 21 -4.60 15.58 -17.15
CA VAL A 21 -3.60 14.85 -16.36
C VAL A 21 -4.34 13.83 -15.50
N ASP A 22 -4.15 12.55 -15.82
CA ASP A 22 -4.60 11.45 -14.99
C ASP A 22 -3.45 10.96 -14.12
N SER A 23 -3.74 10.69 -12.85
CA SER A 23 -2.78 10.11 -11.90
C SER A 23 -3.37 8.86 -11.27
N SER A 24 -2.56 7.81 -11.19
CA SER A 24 -2.94 6.53 -10.61
C SER A 24 -1.88 6.08 -9.61
N LEU A 25 -2.31 5.61 -8.46
CA LEU A 25 -1.46 5.00 -7.44
C LEU A 25 -1.65 3.49 -7.46
N GLY A 26 -0.59 2.75 -7.78
CA GLY A 26 -0.50 1.31 -7.63
C GLY A 26 0.14 0.92 -6.30
N LEU A 27 -0.40 -0.12 -5.67
CA LEU A 27 0.22 -0.80 -4.53
C LEU A 27 0.40 -2.28 -4.90
N GLN A 28 1.64 -2.76 -4.83
CA GLN A 28 1.97 -4.16 -5.01
C GLN A 28 2.67 -4.67 -3.75
N VAL A 29 2.16 -5.76 -3.19
CA VAL A 29 2.79 -6.45 -2.07
C VAL A 29 3.52 -7.67 -2.61
N LYS A 30 4.83 -7.74 -2.39
CA LYS A 30 5.65 -8.92 -2.72
C LYS A 30 6.08 -9.58 -1.41
N SER A 31 5.70 -10.83 -1.23
CA SER A 31 6.29 -11.67 -0.21
C SER A 31 7.52 -12.38 -0.76
N HIS A 32 8.57 -12.45 0.04
CA HIS A 32 9.78 -13.22 -0.27
C HIS A 32 9.79 -14.62 0.39
N ARG A 33 8.70 -15.02 1.07
CA ARG A 33 8.49 -16.34 1.66
C ARG A 33 7.09 -16.88 1.33
N GLU A 34 6.89 -18.18 1.51
CA GLU A 34 5.54 -18.78 1.54
C GLU A 34 4.68 -17.95 2.49
N VAL A 35 3.67 -17.30 1.92
CA VAL A 35 2.73 -16.44 2.63
C VAL A 35 1.78 -17.39 3.35
N SER A 36 1.73 -17.32 4.68
CA SER A 36 0.69 -18.02 5.45
C SER A 36 -0.69 -17.56 4.94
N ASP A 37 -1.69 -18.43 4.97
CA ASP A 37 -3.03 -18.09 4.48
C ASP A 37 -3.60 -16.83 5.17
N GLU A 38 -3.27 -16.59 6.45
CA GLU A 38 -3.61 -15.37 7.20
C GLU A 38 -2.95 -14.09 6.65
N ASP A 39 -1.67 -14.17 6.27
CA ASP A 39 -0.94 -13.04 5.68
C ASP A 39 -1.51 -12.72 4.29
N ARG A 40 -1.97 -13.74 3.56
CA ARG A 40 -2.53 -13.60 2.22
C ARG A 40 -3.88 -12.89 2.25
N GLU A 41 -4.73 -13.22 3.22
CA GLU A 41 -6.01 -12.55 3.45
C GLU A 41 -5.77 -11.08 3.84
N THR A 42 -4.88 -10.82 4.79
CA THR A 42 -4.52 -9.46 5.23
C THR A 42 -4.01 -8.59 4.08
N VAL A 43 -3.15 -9.14 3.22
CA VAL A 43 -2.62 -8.45 2.04
C VAL A 43 -3.69 -8.15 1.00
N SER A 44 -4.69 -9.04 0.84
CA SER A 44 -5.80 -8.84 -0.09
C SER A 44 -6.65 -7.59 0.24
N HIS A 45 -6.71 -7.21 1.51
CA HIS A 45 -7.49 -6.07 1.99
C HIS A 45 -6.73 -4.74 1.97
N LEU A 46 -5.40 -4.75 1.84
CA LEU A 46 -4.57 -3.53 1.86
C LEU A 46 -4.92 -2.51 0.75
N PRO A 47 -5.18 -2.91 -0.51
CA PRO A 47 -5.56 -1.96 -1.55
C PRO A 47 -6.90 -1.26 -1.27
N LEU A 48 -7.90 -2.02 -0.79
CA LEU A 48 -9.20 -1.49 -0.42
C LEU A 48 -9.10 -0.53 0.78
N LEU A 49 -8.31 -0.89 1.78
CA LEU A 49 -8.04 -0.04 2.92
C LEU A 49 -7.35 1.27 2.46
N LEU A 50 -6.29 1.16 1.66
CA LEU A 50 -5.58 2.33 1.12
C LEU A 50 -6.53 3.24 0.35
N GLN A 51 -7.38 2.71 -0.53
CA GLN A 51 -8.36 3.48 -1.29
C GLN A 51 -9.32 4.25 -0.35
N LYS A 52 -9.87 3.57 0.66
CA LYS A 52 -10.77 4.17 1.65
C LYS A 52 -10.05 5.26 2.47
N MET A 53 -8.79 5.04 2.81
CA MET A 53 -7.95 6.03 3.50
C MET A 53 -7.63 7.25 2.62
N ILE A 54 -7.39 7.05 1.32
CA ILE A 54 -7.16 8.14 0.36
C ILE A 54 -8.40 9.02 0.26
N GLN A 55 -9.58 8.41 0.14
CA GLN A 55 -10.85 9.15 0.07
C GLN A 55 -11.14 9.96 1.34
N THR A 56 -10.77 9.44 2.51
CA THR A 56 -11.11 10.06 3.80
C THR A 56 -10.07 11.07 4.30
N ARG A 57 -8.78 10.86 4.00
CA ARG A 57 -7.67 11.65 4.58
C ARG A 57 -6.73 12.26 3.55
N GLY A 58 -6.95 11.97 2.25
CA GLY A 58 -6.05 12.36 1.17
C GLY A 58 -4.83 11.44 1.04
N HIS A 59 -4.23 11.43 -0.15
CA HIS A 59 -3.13 10.55 -0.54
C HIS A 59 -1.98 10.48 0.49
N ARG A 60 -1.50 11.64 0.95
CA ARG A 60 -0.32 11.73 1.84
C ARG A 60 -0.54 11.06 3.19
N LYS A 61 -1.69 11.30 3.83
CA LYS A 61 -2.04 10.72 5.14
C LYS A 61 -2.40 9.24 5.04
N ALA A 62 -3.03 8.85 3.94
CA ALA A 62 -3.36 7.47 3.66
C ALA A 62 -2.10 6.61 3.50
N LEU A 63 -1.13 7.08 2.71
CA LEU A 63 0.13 6.39 2.50
C LEU A 63 0.90 6.20 3.82
N ALA A 64 1.01 7.28 4.62
CA ALA A 64 1.68 7.24 5.92
C ALA A 64 1.03 6.23 6.88
N SER A 65 -0.30 6.11 6.85
CA SER A 65 -1.02 5.19 7.73
C SER A 65 -0.88 3.73 7.29
N VAL A 66 -0.92 3.45 5.98
CA VAL A 66 -0.69 2.11 5.45
C VAL A 66 0.75 1.67 5.69
N LEU A 67 1.72 2.58 5.50
CA LEU A 67 3.11 2.31 5.85
C LEU A 67 3.29 2.03 7.34
N ALA A 68 2.58 2.74 8.22
CA ALA A 68 2.61 2.54 9.67
C ALA A 68 2.04 1.17 10.09
N LEU A 69 0.96 0.71 9.47
CA LEU A 69 0.37 -0.62 9.70
C LEU A 69 1.32 -1.77 9.33
N LEU A 70 2.26 -1.49 8.41
CA LEU A 70 3.20 -2.46 7.89
C LEU A 70 4.60 -2.29 8.49
N GLN A 71 4.84 -1.21 9.25
CA GLN A 71 6.01 -1.15 10.09
C GLN A 71 5.88 -2.27 11.13
N PRO A 72 6.95 -3.06 11.37
CA PRO A 72 6.93 -4.03 12.46
C PRO A 72 6.53 -3.28 13.72
N ASN A 73 5.38 -3.64 14.30
CA ASN A 73 4.85 -3.04 15.52
C ASN A 73 6.03 -2.92 16.49
N PRO A 74 6.50 -1.70 16.83
CA PRO A 74 7.50 -1.57 17.86
C PRO A 74 6.78 -1.99 19.14
N VAL A 75 6.95 -3.26 19.53
CA VAL A 75 6.60 -3.72 20.87
C VAL A 75 7.40 -2.81 21.78
N THR A 76 6.67 -1.89 22.40
CA THR A 76 7.16 -1.08 23.50
C THR A 76 7.52 -2.09 24.57
N SER A 77 8.83 -2.21 24.81
CA SER A 77 9.37 -3.03 25.88
C SER A 77 8.93 -2.55 27.25
#